data_AF-X1KIR9-F1
#
_entry.id   AF-X1KIR9-F1
#
_cell.length_a   1.000
_cell.length_b   1.000
_cell.length_c   1.000
_cell.angle_alpha   90.00
_cell.angle_beta   90.00
_cell.angle_gamma   90.00
#
_symmetry.space_group_name_H-M   'P 1'
#
loop_
_entity.id
_entity.type
_entity.pdbx_description
1 polymer ?
#
loop_
_entity_poly.entity_id
_entity_poly.type
_entity_poly.pdbx_seq_one_letter_code
_entity_poly.pdbx_strand_id
1 'polypeptide(L)'
;GQDNIIFRLHLLGWTQEEIGKVKGVELDQSNVNRRLCELPELVKRLKDSFAKKKSIAEIAQYYNIGQTLTWALVLNGLADESRFETLGFRPQLYNVWNFAGCDERMGQDHAGRIPGQIVANTLYYYTELNALVVDPMAGGGTTNDACLLLGRRCRSYDIEPNHIEVAR
;
A
#
# COMPACT_ATOMS: atom_id res chain seq x y z
N GLY A 1 -8.49 10.27 6.45
CA GLY A 1 -7.86 11.51 6.96
C GLY A 1 -6.65 11.85 6.10
N GLN A 2 -6.24 13.12 6.08
CA GLN A 2 -5.13 13.59 5.24
C GLN A 2 -3.83 12.82 5.50
N ASP A 3 -3.52 12.53 6.77
CA ASP A 3 -2.32 11.78 7.15
C ASP A 3 -2.25 10.38 6.53
N ASN A 4 -3.40 9.72 6.34
CA ASN A 4 -3.45 8.41 5.69
C ASN A 4 -3.01 8.51 4.21
N ILE A 5 -3.50 9.54 3.50
CA ILE A 5 -3.11 9.79 2.11
C ILE A 5 -1.62 10.12 2.03
N ILE A 6 -1.13 11.01 2.91
CA ILE A 6 0.29 11.41 2.97
C ILE A 6 1.19 10.19 3.17
N PHE A 7 0.88 9.33 4.15
CA PHE A 7 1.70 8.17 4.46
C PHE A 7 1.67 7.12 3.36
N ARG A 8 0.51 6.87 2.73
CA ARG A 8 0.42 5.94 1.60
C ARG A 8 1.27 6.42 0.42
N LEU A 9 1.10 7.68 -0.01
CA LEU A 9 1.87 8.25 -1.11
C LEU A 9 3.38 8.27 -0.81
N HIS A 10 3.77 8.58 0.43
CA HIS A 10 5.16 8.52 0.85
C HIS A 10 5.75 7.11 0.72
N LEU A 11 5.04 6.09 1.20
CA LEU A 11 5.46 4.68 1.07
C LEU A 11 5.50 4.22 -0.39
N LEU A 12 4.61 4.74 -1.23
CA LEU A 12 4.63 4.52 -2.69
C LEU A 12 5.74 5.29 -3.41
N GLY A 13 6.55 6.08 -2.69
CA GLY A 13 7.73 6.76 -3.24
C GLY A 13 7.44 8.08 -3.93
N TRP A 14 6.34 8.74 -3.58
CA TRP A 14 6.04 10.10 -4.03
C TRP A 14 6.91 11.12 -3.27
N THR A 15 7.31 12.19 -3.96
CA THR A 15 8.03 13.29 -3.34
C THR A 15 7.09 14.14 -2.49
N GLN A 16 7.64 14.84 -1.50
CA GLN A 16 6.84 15.71 -0.62
C GLN A 16 6.13 16.83 -1.39
N GLU A 17 6.76 17.33 -2.45
CA GLU A 17 6.17 18.34 -3.34
C GLU A 17 4.97 17.79 -4.10
N GLU A 18 5.08 16.58 -4.66
CA GLU A 18 3.96 15.92 -5.34
C GLU A 18 2.82 15.63 -4.36
N ILE A 19 3.13 15.11 -3.17
CA ILE A 19 2.14 14.82 -2.11
C ILE A 19 1.35 16.08 -1.74
N GLY A 20 2.03 17.21 -1.57
CA GLY A 20 1.38 18.49 -1.24
C GLY A 20 0.38 18.97 -2.29
N LYS A 21 0.61 18.61 -3.56
CA LYS A 21 -0.26 18.97 -4.70
C LYS A 21 -1.44 18.02 -4.90
N VAL A 22 -1.48 16.87 -4.20
CA VAL A 22 -2.58 15.91 -4.34
C VAL A 22 -3.86 16.48 -3.72
N LYS A 23 -4.96 16.40 -4.48
CA LYS A 23 -6.30 16.82 -4.06
C LYS A 23 -6.68 16.14 -2.73
N GLY A 24 -7.07 16.92 -1.72
CA GLY A 24 -7.42 16.41 -0.40
C GLY A 24 -6.27 16.42 0.62
N VAL A 25 -5.02 16.64 0.17
CA VAL A 25 -3.91 17.03 1.06
C VAL A 25 -3.79 18.56 1.04
N GLU A 26 -3.46 19.16 -0.11
CA GLU A 26 -3.35 20.62 -0.31
C GLU A 26 -2.52 21.32 0.79
N LEU A 27 -1.38 20.71 1.12
CA LEU A 27 -0.44 21.21 2.13
C LEU A 27 0.87 21.65 1.45
N ASP A 28 1.55 22.63 2.05
CA ASP A 28 2.92 22.93 1.67
C ASP A 28 3.88 21.78 2.05
N GLN A 29 5.06 21.79 1.43
CA GLN A 29 6.09 20.79 1.66
C GLN A 29 6.52 20.68 3.13
N SER A 30 6.60 21.81 3.84
CA SER A 30 7.03 21.87 5.24
C SER A 30 6.04 21.16 6.16
N ASN A 31 4.74 21.33 5.91
CA ASN A 31 3.66 20.68 6.62
C ASN A 31 3.61 19.18 6.32
N VAL A 32 3.81 18.77 5.07
CA VAL A 32 3.96 17.35 4.71
C VAL A 32 5.14 16.73 5.45
N ASN A 33 6.30 17.40 5.44
CA ASN A 33 7.49 16.95 6.14
C ASN A 33 7.25 16.79 7.65
N ARG A 34 6.57 17.76 8.29
CA ARG A 34 6.22 17.69 9.72
C ARG A 34 5.42 16.44 10.05
N ARG A 35 4.44 16.06 9.21
CA ARG A 35 3.67 14.81 9.38
C ARG A 35 4.54 13.57 9.21
N LEU A 36 5.43 13.57 8.21
CA LEU A 36 6.33 12.45 7.96
C LEU A 36 7.35 12.23 9.08
N CYS A 37 7.75 13.28 9.81
CA CYS A 37 8.61 13.13 10.99
C CYS A 37 7.96 12.29 12.11
N GLU A 38 6.62 12.23 12.18
CA GLU A 38 5.89 11.43 13.16
C GLU A 38 5.76 9.95 12.75
N LEU A 39 6.03 9.63 11.47
CA LEU A 39 5.83 8.30 10.89
C LEU A 39 6.69 7.20 11.54
N PRO A 40 8.00 7.38 11.82
CA PRO A 40 8.82 6.32 12.42
C PRO A 40 8.32 5.89 13.80
N GLU A 41 7.92 6.85 14.63
CA GLU A 41 7.38 6.56 15.97
C GLU A 41 6.02 5.88 15.87
N LEU A 42 5.18 6.29 14.91
CA LEU A 42 3.94 5.58 14.62
C LEU A 42 4.19 4.12 14.19
N VAL A 43 5.12 3.87 13.26
CA VAL A 43 5.48 2.52 12.81
C VAL A 43 5.90 1.65 14.00
N LYS A 44 6.73 2.18 14.91
CA LYS A 44 7.15 1.48 16.11
C LYS A 44 5.96 1.07 16.98
N ARG A 45 5.06 2.00 17.29
CA ARG A 45 3.85 1.74 18.10
C ARG A 45 2.92 0.71 17.45
N LEU A 46 2.77 0.75 16.14
CA LEU A 46 1.96 -0.22 15.38
C LEU A 46 2.57 -1.62 15.43
N LYS A 47 3.88 -1.74 15.22
CA LYS A 47 4.62 -3.01 15.33
C LYS A 47 4.54 -3.59 16.74
N ASP A 48 4.71 -2.77 17.78
CA ASP A 48 4.56 -3.19 19.18
C ASP A 48 3.15 -3.71 19.48
N SER A 49 2.13 -3.05 18.91
CA SER A 49 0.73 -3.46 19.06
C SER A 49 0.44 -4.78 18.35
N PHE A 50 1.00 -4.97 17.15
CA PHE A 50 0.89 -6.20 16.37
C PHE A 50 1.64 -7.36 17.03
N ALA A 51 2.83 -7.12 17.60
CA ALA A 51 3.59 -8.11 18.36
C ALA A 51 2.83 -8.60 19.61
N LYS A 52 1.96 -7.75 20.18
CA LYS A 52 1.01 -8.12 21.25
C LYS A 52 -0.23 -8.88 20.75
N LYS A 53 -0.22 -9.36 19.50
CA LYS A 53 -1.29 -10.14 18.85
C LYS A 53 -2.63 -9.40 18.73
N LYS A 54 -2.64 -8.06 18.73
CA LYS A 54 -3.83 -7.30 18.36
C LYS A 54 -4.10 -7.46 16.87
N SER A 55 -5.37 -7.57 16.49
CA SER A 55 -5.75 -7.65 15.08
C SER A 55 -5.48 -6.32 14.36
N ILE A 56 -5.23 -6.38 13.05
CA ILE A 56 -5.01 -5.17 12.24
C ILE A 56 -6.26 -4.28 12.23
N ALA A 57 -7.45 -4.85 12.28
CA ALA A 57 -8.70 -4.09 12.36
C ALA A 57 -8.80 -3.27 13.66
N GLU A 58 -8.46 -3.86 14.81
CA GLU A 58 -8.44 -3.15 16.10
C GLU A 58 -7.37 -2.05 16.12
N ILE A 59 -6.19 -2.33 15.58
CA ILE A 59 -5.10 -1.34 15.49
C ILE A 59 -5.53 -0.18 14.58
N ALA A 60 -6.05 -0.48 13.40
CA ALA A 60 -6.55 0.50 12.43
C ALA A 60 -7.62 1.41 13.05
N GLN A 61 -8.59 0.82 13.76
CA GLN A 61 -9.64 1.57 14.44
C GLN A 61 -9.08 2.46 15.56
N TYR A 62 -8.17 1.94 16.39
CA TYR A 62 -7.62 2.68 17.53
C TYR A 62 -6.80 3.91 17.09
N TYR A 63 -5.97 3.77 16.06
CA TYR A 63 -5.15 4.87 15.55
C TYR A 63 -5.86 5.71 14.47
N ASN A 64 -7.10 5.37 14.10
CA ASN A 64 -7.86 5.99 13.01
C ASN A 64 -7.11 5.99 11.66
N ILE A 65 -6.51 4.84 11.33
CA ILE A 65 -5.72 4.60 10.11
C ILE A 65 -6.43 3.53 9.27
N GLY A 66 -6.38 3.63 7.95
CA GLY A 66 -6.97 2.64 7.05
C GLY A 66 -6.26 1.29 7.13
N GLN A 67 -7.00 0.19 7.02
CA GLN A 67 -6.47 -1.16 7.24
C GLN A 67 -5.28 -1.51 6.33
N THR A 68 -5.34 -1.17 5.04
CA THR A 68 -4.24 -1.44 4.10
C THR A 68 -2.97 -0.66 4.46
N LEU A 69 -3.10 0.59 4.91
CA LEU A 69 -1.95 1.36 5.39
C LEU A 69 -1.41 0.77 6.71
N THR A 70 -2.27 0.36 7.63
CA THR A 70 -1.85 -0.31 8.87
C THR A 70 -1.05 -1.57 8.58
N TRP A 71 -1.50 -2.41 7.64
CA TRP A 71 -0.73 -3.56 7.15
C TRP A 71 0.64 -3.14 6.62
N ALA A 72 0.69 -2.16 5.71
CA ALA A 72 1.94 -1.70 5.11
C ALA A 72 2.94 -1.16 6.14
N LEU A 73 2.47 -0.43 7.15
CA LEU A 73 3.31 0.11 8.23
C LEU A 73 3.85 -0.99 9.15
N VAL A 74 3.02 -1.98 9.50
CA VAL A 74 3.45 -3.14 10.29
C VAL A 74 4.51 -3.96 9.53
N LEU A 75 4.33 -4.13 8.22
CA LEU A 75 5.22 -4.87 7.34
C LEU A 75 6.47 -4.09 6.91
N ASN A 76 6.56 -2.79 7.26
CA ASN A 76 7.63 -1.93 6.80
C ASN A 76 9.01 -2.46 7.22
N GLY A 77 9.96 -2.54 6.30
CA GLY A 77 11.31 -3.07 6.53
C GLY A 77 11.41 -4.60 6.60
N LEU A 78 10.33 -5.35 6.37
CA LEU A 78 10.39 -6.81 6.23
C LEU A 78 10.76 -7.22 4.80
N ALA A 79 11.44 -8.37 4.69
CA ALA A 79 11.70 -9.08 3.45
C ALA A 79 10.41 -9.69 2.88
N ASP A 80 10.43 -10.05 1.59
CA ASP A 80 9.24 -10.51 0.88
C ASP A 80 8.67 -11.81 1.42
N GLU A 81 9.53 -12.74 1.82
CA GLU A 81 9.13 -14.01 2.42
C GLU A 81 8.30 -13.75 3.69
N SER A 82 8.79 -12.87 4.56
CA SER A 82 8.10 -12.49 5.80
C SER A 82 6.81 -11.73 5.53
N ARG A 83 6.77 -10.90 4.48
CA ARG A 83 5.54 -10.20 4.07
C ARG A 83 4.48 -11.18 3.59
N PHE A 84 4.86 -12.12 2.73
CA PHE A 84 3.97 -13.16 2.22
C PHE A 84 3.41 -14.01 3.34
N GLU A 85 4.26 -14.51 4.23
CA GLU A 85 3.85 -15.28 5.39
C GLU A 85 2.85 -14.50 6.26
N THR A 86 3.18 -13.25 6.60
CA THR A 86 2.35 -12.41 7.46
C THR A 86 1.01 -12.05 6.80
N LEU A 87 0.99 -11.87 5.48
CA LEU A 87 -0.23 -11.61 4.71
C LEU A 87 -1.06 -12.89 4.46
N GLY A 88 -0.53 -14.07 4.78
CA GLY A 88 -1.16 -15.36 4.47
C GLY A 88 -1.09 -15.72 3.00
N PHE A 89 -0.18 -15.09 2.24
CA PHE A 89 0.06 -15.41 0.84
C PHE A 89 1.03 -16.58 0.70
N ARG A 90 0.85 -17.34 -0.38
CA ARG A 90 1.78 -18.40 -0.78
C ARG A 90 2.23 -18.12 -2.21
N PRO A 91 3.54 -17.96 -2.46
CA PRO A 91 4.05 -17.78 -3.82
C PRO A 91 3.60 -18.94 -4.72
N GLN A 92 3.08 -18.62 -5.90
CA GLN A 92 2.63 -19.60 -6.88
C GLN A 92 3.76 -19.86 -7.87
N LEU A 93 4.36 -21.05 -7.79
CA LEU A 93 5.59 -21.42 -8.51
C LEU A 93 5.40 -21.76 -9.99
N TYR A 94 4.21 -22.25 -10.37
CA TYR A 94 3.92 -22.69 -11.73
C TYR A 94 3.28 -21.58 -12.56
N ASN A 95 2.98 -21.84 -13.82
CA ASN A 95 2.39 -20.88 -14.76
C ASN A 95 0.86 -20.78 -14.72
N VAL A 96 0.20 -21.58 -13.88
CA VAL A 96 -1.25 -21.53 -13.66
C VAL A 96 -1.49 -21.12 -12.21
N TRP A 97 -2.06 -19.92 -12.02
CA TRP A 97 -2.38 -19.38 -10.69
C TRP A 97 -3.90 -19.37 -10.50
N ASN A 98 -4.37 -20.00 -9.44
CA ASN A 98 -5.79 -20.06 -9.11
C ASN A 98 -6.05 -19.41 -7.75
N PHE A 99 -6.86 -18.36 -7.75
CA PHE A 99 -7.25 -17.62 -6.54
C PHE A 99 -8.78 -17.63 -6.43
N ALA A 100 -9.30 -17.97 -5.24
CA ALA A 100 -10.74 -18.11 -5.03
C ALA A 100 -11.52 -16.79 -5.15
N GLY A 101 -10.84 -15.66 -4.96
CA GLY A 101 -11.44 -14.33 -5.06
C GLY A 101 -10.41 -13.22 -4.89
N CYS A 102 -10.89 -11.98 -5.05
CA CYS A 102 -10.09 -10.80 -4.81
C CYS A 102 -9.84 -10.63 -3.31
N ASP A 103 -8.58 -10.46 -2.92
CA ASP A 103 -8.25 -10.11 -1.54
C ASP A 103 -8.78 -8.71 -1.19
N GLU A 104 -9.56 -8.61 -0.11
CA GLU A 104 -10.21 -7.36 0.30
C GLU A 104 -9.23 -6.25 0.70
N ARG A 105 -7.96 -6.59 0.95
CA ARG A 105 -6.91 -5.61 1.30
C ARG A 105 -6.42 -4.82 0.09
N MET A 106 -6.75 -5.24 -1.14
CA MET A 106 -6.21 -4.67 -2.38
C MET A 106 -7.28 -4.30 -3.40
N GLY A 107 -7.29 -3.04 -3.81
CA GLY A 107 -8.14 -2.51 -4.87
C GLY A 107 -9.59 -2.25 -4.42
N GLN A 108 -10.10 -1.09 -4.82
CA GLN A 108 -11.50 -0.72 -4.61
C GLN A 108 -12.43 -1.52 -5.52
N ASP A 109 -13.72 -1.58 -5.16
CA ASP A 109 -14.71 -2.20 -6.01
C ASP A 109 -14.82 -1.43 -7.34
N HIS A 110 -14.38 -2.06 -8.42
CA HIS A 110 -14.26 -1.46 -9.74
C HIS A 110 -14.47 -2.55 -10.80
N ALA A 111 -15.11 -2.18 -11.91
CA ALA A 111 -15.32 -3.10 -13.02
C ALA A 111 -13.97 -3.58 -13.56
N GLY A 112 -13.77 -4.90 -13.65
CA GLY A 112 -12.51 -5.47 -14.09
C GLY A 112 -11.43 -5.57 -12.99
N ARG A 113 -11.76 -5.35 -11.71
CA ARG A 113 -10.84 -5.65 -10.60
C ARG A 113 -10.37 -7.09 -10.66
N ILE A 114 -9.05 -7.29 -10.68
CA ILE A 114 -8.42 -8.60 -10.63
C ILE A 114 -8.05 -8.98 -9.18
N PRO A 115 -7.87 -10.28 -8.89
CA PRO A 115 -7.28 -10.70 -7.62
C PRO A 115 -5.89 -10.11 -7.43
N GLY A 116 -5.71 -9.26 -6.41
CA GLY A 116 -4.42 -8.61 -6.12
C GLY A 116 -3.28 -9.58 -5.81
N GLN A 117 -3.61 -10.83 -5.46
CA GLN A 117 -2.64 -11.91 -5.30
C GLN A 117 -1.86 -12.21 -6.60
N ILE A 118 -2.46 -11.98 -7.78
CA ILE A 118 -1.75 -12.08 -9.07
C ILE A 118 -0.64 -11.04 -9.11
N VAL A 119 -0.94 -9.79 -8.77
CA VAL A 119 0.05 -8.71 -8.72
C VAL A 119 1.11 -9.01 -7.68
N ALA A 120 0.71 -9.46 -6.48
CA ALA A 120 1.64 -9.82 -5.42
C ALA A 120 2.65 -10.87 -5.88
N ASN A 121 2.19 -11.91 -6.58
CA ASN A 121 3.05 -12.97 -7.11
C ASN A 121 4.02 -12.45 -8.18
N THR A 122 3.56 -11.56 -9.08
CA THR A 122 4.41 -10.91 -10.06
C THR A 122 5.48 -10.04 -9.39
N LEU A 123 5.11 -9.25 -8.37
CA LEU A 123 6.06 -8.43 -7.63
C LEU A 123 7.13 -9.29 -6.95
N TYR A 124 6.74 -10.39 -6.31
CA TYR A 124 7.65 -11.32 -5.66
C TYR A 124 8.72 -11.90 -6.60
N TYR A 125 8.34 -12.27 -7.83
CA TYR A 125 9.28 -12.93 -8.75
C TYR A 125 10.10 -11.97 -9.63
N TYR A 126 9.55 -10.78 -9.93
CA TYR A 126 10.12 -9.92 -10.99
C TYR A 126 10.57 -8.55 -10.50
N THR A 127 10.47 -8.28 -9.20
CA THR A 127 10.89 -6.99 -8.64
C THR A 127 11.57 -7.17 -7.29
N GLU A 128 12.49 -6.26 -6.98
CA GLU A 128 13.10 -6.16 -5.67
C GLU A 128 12.34 -5.17 -4.78
N LEU A 129 12.59 -5.23 -3.47
CA LEU A 129 12.11 -4.21 -2.53
C LEU A 129 12.51 -2.80 -2.99
N ASN A 130 11.61 -1.83 -2.82
CA ASN A 130 11.75 -0.43 -3.25
C ASN A 130 11.84 -0.20 -4.78
N ALA A 131 11.73 -1.26 -5.60
CA ALA A 131 11.61 -1.11 -7.04
C ALA A 131 10.41 -0.21 -7.40
N LEU A 132 10.56 0.57 -8.47
CA LEU A 132 9.48 1.38 -9.01
C LEU A 132 8.65 0.54 -9.98
N VAL A 133 7.37 0.41 -9.66
CA VAL A 133 6.36 -0.24 -10.49
C VAL A 133 5.53 0.85 -11.17
N VAL A 134 5.20 0.65 -12.44
CA VAL A 134 4.36 1.56 -13.20
C VAL A 134 3.15 0.80 -13.72
N ASP A 135 1.96 1.29 -13.42
CA ASP A 135 0.69 0.75 -13.92
C ASP A 135 -0.06 1.83 -14.71
N PRO A 136 -0.09 1.75 -16.06
CA PRO A 136 -0.76 2.75 -16.88
C PRO A 136 -2.29 2.59 -16.94
N MET A 137 -2.85 1.54 -16.35
CA MET A 137 -4.29 1.22 -16.37
C MET A 137 -4.75 0.73 -15.00
N ALA A 138 -4.54 1.58 -13.99
CA ALA A 138 -4.63 1.16 -12.59
C ALA A 138 -6.06 0.89 -12.11
N GLY A 139 -7.09 1.41 -12.79
CA GLY A 139 -8.49 1.22 -12.46
C GLY A 139 -8.78 1.44 -10.98
N GLY A 140 -9.20 0.37 -10.29
CA GLY A 140 -9.51 0.36 -8.85
C GLY A 140 -8.29 0.45 -7.90
N GLY A 141 -7.06 0.51 -8.42
CA GLY A 141 -5.85 0.68 -7.62
C GLY A 141 -5.28 -0.61 -7.02
N THR A 142 -5.64 -1.79 -7.56
CA THR A 142 -5.14 -3.09 -7.06
C THR A 142 -3.61 -3.15 -7.04
N THR A 143 -2.95 -2.62 -8.08
CA THR A 143 -1.49 -2.58 -8.17
C THR A 143 -0.88 -1.67 -7.11
N ASN A 144 -1.53 -0.54 -6.78
CA ASN A 144 -1.05 0.39 -5.75
C ASN A 144 -1.06 -0.28 -4.39
N ASP A 145 -2.17 -0.90 -4.02
CA ASP A 145 -2.27 -1.59 -2.73
C ASP A 145 -1.31 -2.78 -2.65
N ALA A 146 -1.16 -3.55 -3.72
CA ALA A 146 -0.17 -4.64 -3.77
C ALA A 146 1.26 -4.10 -3.58
N CYS A 147 1.63 -3.03 -4.28
CA CYS A 147 2.93 -2.38 -4.10
C CYS A 147 3.12 -1.84 -2.69
N LEU A 148 2.09 -1.22 -2.11
CA LEU A 148 2.12 -0.70 -0.75
C LEU A 148 2.36 -1.82 0.28
N LEU A 149 1.62 -2.93 0.16
CA LEU A 149 1.76 -4.09 1.05
C LEU A 149 3.09 -4.82 0.88
N LEU A 150 3.63 -4.87 -0.34
CA LEU A 150 4.91 -5.51 -0.65
C LEU A 150 6.11 -4.57 -0.67
N GLY A 151 5.95 -3.29 -0.35
CA GLY A 151 7.08 -2.36 -0.19
C GLY A 151 7.76 -2.00 -1.50
N ARG A 152 6.99 -1.89 -2.57
CA ARG A 152 7.40 -1.30 -3.85
C ARG A 152 6.92 0.14 -3.92
N ARG A 153 7.67 0.96 -4.67
CA ARG A 153 7.20 2.28 -5.10
C ARG A 153 6.27 2.09 -6.28
N CYS A 154 5.25 2.94 -6.43
CA CYS A 154 4.28 2.79 -7.51
C CYS A 154 3.90 4.13 -8.13
N ARG A 155 3.78 4.16 -9.45
CA ARG A 155 3.16 5.24 -10.22
C ARG A 155 2.08 4.65 -11.10
N SER A 156 0.88 5.19 -10.92
CA SER A 156 -0.32 4.59 -11.45
C SER A 156 -1.13 5.64 -12.17
N TYR A 157 -1.63 5.28 -13.34
CA TYR A 157 -2.35 6.16 -14.23
C TYR A 157 -3.64 5.47 -14.66
N ASP A 158 -4.68 6.26 -14.89
CA ASP A 158 -5.91 5.79 -15.50
C ASP A 158 -6.63 6.96 -16.18
N ILE A 159 -7.34 6.67 -17.27
CA ILE A 159 -8.11 7.69 -17.99
C ILE A 159 -9.27 8.25 -17.15
N GLU A 160 -9.83 7.41 -16.26
CA GLU A 160 -10.91 7.72 -15.32
C GLU A 160 -10.46 7.41 -13.88
N PRO A 161 -9.62 8.28 -13.28
CA PRO A 161 -9.06 8.01 -11.96
C PRO A 161 -10.13 8.10 -10.88
N ASN A 162 -10.49 6.95 -10.31
CA ASN A 162 -11.41 6.84 -9.17
C ASN A 162 -10.68 6.73 -7.82
N HIS A 163 -9.36 6.60 -7.85
CA HIS A 163 -8.51 6.46 -6.67
C HIS A 163 -7.54 7.64 -6.55
N ILE A 164 -7.37 8.21 -5.35
CA ILE A 164 -6.55 9.42 -5.11
C ILE A 164 -5.05 9.27 -5.48
N GLU A 165 -4.60 8.04 -5.60
CA GLU A 165 -3.21 7.67 -5.92
C GLU A 165 -2.99 7.34 -7.39
N VAL A 166 -4.03 7.49 -8.21
CA VAL A 166 -4.02 7.23 -9.64
C VAL A 166 -4.11 8.59 -10.34
N ALA A 167 -3.06 8.91 -11.08
CA ALA A 167 -3.01 10.12 -11.90
C ALA A 167 -3.81 9.94 -13.19
N ARG A 168 -4.20 11.05 -13.82
CA ARG A 168 -4.78 11.05 -15.16
C ARG A 168 -3.70 11.11 -16.23
#